data_AF-B0MK60-F1
#
_entry.id   AF-B0MK60-F1
#
_cell.length_a   1.000
_cell.length_b   1.000
_cell.length_c   1.000
_cell.angle_alpha   90.00
_cell.angle_beta   90.00
_cell.angle_gamma   90.00
#
_symmetry.space_group_name_H-M   'P 1'
#
loop_
_entity.id
_entity.type
_entity.pdbx_description
1 polymer ?
#
loop_
_entity_poly.entity_id
_entity_poly.type
_entity_poly.pdbx_seq_one_letter_code
_entity_poly.pdbx_strand_id
1 'polypeptide(L)'
;MVETIPLMVVKKDNTIEPFDRDKLINRLARATVKRPVQIEDLEKMVEDIVQELKNQFRREVSSDEIGELVLRRLKDIDKVAYIRFASVYRDFNDIDSFVRIISELNEEK
;
A
#
# COMPACT_ATOMS: atom_id res chain seq x y z
N MET A 1 -6.32 -25.44 -18.74
CA MET A 1 -6.40 -24.54 -17.57
C MET A 1 -5.17 -23.67 -17.62
N VAL A 2 -5.32 -22.34 -17.61
CA VAL A 2 -4.16 -21.44 -17.50
C VAL A 2 -3.78 -21.45 -16.01
N GLU A 3 -2.64 -22.06 -15.67
CA GLU A 3 -2.07 -21.92 -14.33
C GLU A 3 -1.64 -20.46 -14.15
N THR A 4 -2.45 -19.66 -13.45
CA THR A 4 -2.00 -18.36 -12.95
C THR A 4 -0.99 -18.61 -11.84
N ILE A 5 0.29 -18.39 -12.14
CA ILE A 5 1.35 -18.39 -11.13
C ILE A 5 0.99 -17.30 -10.10
N PRO A 6 0.85 -17.65 -8.82
CA PRO A 6 0.52 -16.66 -7.79
C PRO A 6 1.70 -15.69 -7.63
N LEU A 7 1.37 -14.40 -7.41
CA LEU A 7 2.37 -13.40 -7.04
C LEU A 7 2.87 -13.72 -5.63
N MET A 8 4.18 -13.87 -5.46
CA MET A 8 4.80 -14.16 -4.16
C MET A 8 5.33 -12.87 -3.53
N VAL A 9 5.17 -12.73 -2.22
CA VAL A 9 5.61 -11.55 -1.46
C VAL A 9 6.74 -11.93 -0.52
N VAL A 10 7.89 -11.29 -0.68
CA VAL A 10 9.04 -11.37 0.23
C VAL A 10 8.85 -10.32 1.33
N LYS A 11 8.75 -10.77 2.59
CA LYS A 11 8.60 -9.91 3.77
C LYS A 11 9.95 -9.41 4.28
N LYS A 12 9.90 -8.42 5.19
CA LYS A 12 11.09 -7.84 5.85
C LYS A 12 11.93 -8.88 6.61
N ASP A 13 11.32 -9.94 7.12
CA ASP A 13 11.99 -11.06 7.78
C ASP A 13 12.48 -12.16 6.79
N ASN A 14 12.46 -11.86 5.48
CA ASN A 14 12.75 -12.77 4.37
C ASN A 14 11.80 -13.97 4.23
N THR A 15 10.69 -14.00 4.96
CA THR A 15 9.65 -15.01 4.71
C THR A 15 8.97 -14.73 3.36
N ILE A 16 8.56 -15.80 2.67
CA ILE A 16 7.88 -15.71 1.39
C ILE A 16 6.48 -16.30 1.56
N GLU A 17 5.46 -15.48 1.31
CA GLU A 17 4.06 -15.90 1.32
C GLU A 17 3.37 -15.51 0.01
N PRO A 18 2.32 -16.22 -0.42
CA PRO A 18 1.46 -15.77 -1.50
C PRO A 18 0.89 -14.37 -1.20
N PHE A 19 0.75 -13.54 -2.23
CA PHE A 19 0.08 -12.25 -2.10
C PHE A 19 -1.37 -12.46 -1.64
N ASP A 20 -1.70 -11.87 -0.50
CA ASP A 20 -3.04 -11.90 0.08
C ASP A 20 -3.73 -10.55 -0.17
N ARG A 21 -4.68 -10.56 -1.12
CA ARG A 21 -5.46 -9.39 -1.52
C ARG A 21 -6.29 -8.86 -0.36
N ASP A 22 -6.96 -9.73 0.37
CA ASP A 22 -7.88 -9.35 1.43
C ASP A 22 -7.12 -8.75 2.62
N LYS A 23 -5.92 -9.26 2.91
CA LYS A 23 -5.01 -8.67 3.91
C LYS A 23 -4.64 -7.23 3.56
N LEU A 24 -4.38 -6.93 2.29
CA LEU A 24 -4.07 -5.56 1.87
C LEU A 24 -5.29 -4.64 1.94
N ILE A 25 -6.45 -5.09 1.44
CA ILE A 25 -7.70 -4.33 1.50
C ILE A 25 -8.07 -4.02 2.96
N ASN A 26 -7.98 -5.01 3.86
CA ASN A 26 -8.28 -4.80 5.27
C ASN A 26 -7.35 -3.77 5.93
N ARG A 27 -6.08 -3.70 5.53
CA ARG A 27 -5.14 -2.67 6.01
C ARG A 27 -5.51 -1.28 5.47
N LEU A 28 -5.88 -1.20 4.21
CA LEU A 28 -6.35 0.04 3.57
C LEU A 28 -7.65 0.55 4.20
N ALA A 29 -8.62 -0.33 4.41
CA ALA A 29 -9.89 -0.01 5.04
C ALA A 29 -9.70 0.59 6.44
N ARG A 30 -8.71 0.08 7.21
CA ARG A 30 -8.33 0.67 8.50
C ARG A 30 -7.74 2.08 8.36
N ALA A 31 -6.91 2.31 7.35
CA ALA A 31 -6.33 3.64 7.10
C ALA A 31 -7.41 4.66 6.66
N THR A 32 -8.43 4.22 5.94
CA THR A 32 -9.52 5.07 5.41
C THR A 32 -10.72 5.23 6.34
N VAL A 33 -10.67 4.71 7.58
CA VAL A 33 -11.79 4.86 8.55
C VAL A 33 -12.20 6.32 8.71
N LYS A 34 -13.50 6.59 8.60
CA LYS A 34 -14.12 7.93 8.64
C LYS A 34 -13.61 8.87 7.54
N ARG A 35 -13.10 8.34 6.42
CA ARG A 35 -12.76 9.12 5.22
C ARG A 35 -13.81 8.90 4.13
N PRO A 36 -14.00 9.87 3.22
CA PRO A 36 -14.91 9.75 2.09
C PRO A 36 -14.27 8.91 0.97
N VAL A 37 -13.81 7.69 1.29
CA VAL A 37 -13.19 6.76 0.35
C VAL A 37 -14.07 5.52 0.27
N GLN A 38 -14.55 5.18 -0.93
CA GLN A 38 -15.37 4.00 -1.13
C GLN A 38 -14.52 2.74 -1.11
N ILE A 39 -15.11 1.60 -0.73
CA ILE A 39 -14.37 0.33 -0.69
C ILE A 39 -13.96 -0.09 -2.11
N GLU A 40 -14.82 0.19 -3.10
CA GLU A 40 -14.60 -0.12 -4.51
C GLU A 40 -13.36 0.60 -5.07
N ASP A 41 -13.08 1.83 -4.60
CA ASP A 41 -11.87 2.57 -4.98
C ASP A 41 -10.61 1.87 -4.45
N LEU A 42 -10.67 1.33 -3.24
CA LEU A 42 -9.57 0.56 -2.65
C LEU A 42 -9.36 -0.78 -3.36
N GLU A 43 -10.45 -1.47 -3.69
CA GLU A 43 -10.40 -2.72 -4.44
C GLU A 43 -9.77 -2.53 -5.82
N LYS A 44 -10.18 -1.48 -6.53
CA LYS A 44 -9.62 -1.09 -7.82
C LYS A 44 -8.14 -0.73 -7.69
N MET A 45 -7.78 0.06 -6.69
CA MET A 45 -6.39 0.43 -6.41
C MET A 45 -5.51 -0.81 -6.19
N VAL A 46 -6.00 -1.80 -5.44
CA VAL A 46 -5.27 -3.05 -5.20
C VAL A 46 -5.16 -3.89 -6.47
N GLU A 47 -6.21 -3.96 -7.28
CA GLU A 47 -6.15 -4.65 -8.58
C GLU A 47 -5.11 -4.00 -9.49
N ASP A 48 -5.10 -2.68 -9.61
CA ASP A 48 -4.14 -1.94 -10.43
C ASP A 48 -2.69 -2.17 -9.98
N ILE A 49 -2.44 -2.25 -8.66
CA ILE A 49 -1.13 -2.61 -8.09
C ILE A 49 -0.73 -4.03 -8.51
N VAL A 50 -1.64 -4.99 -8.37
CA VAL A 50 -1.36 -6.39 -8.69
C VAL A 50 -1.08 -6.56 -10.18
N GLN A 51 -1.83 -5.87 -11.05
CA GLN A 51 -1.60 -5.89 -12.49
C GLN A 51 -0.26 -5.24 -12.85
N GLU A 52 0.08 -4.10 -12.26
CA GLU A 52 1.39 -3.45 -12.45
C GLU A 52 2.54 -4.41 -12.09
N LEU A 53 2.45 -5.08 -10.94
CA LEU A 53 3.47 -6.03 -10.48
C LEU A 53 3.57 -7.27 -11.38
N LYS A 54 2.44 -7.81 -11.84
CA LYS A 54 2.42 -8.94 -12.79
C LYS A 54 3.05 -8.58 -14.14
N ASN A 55 2.80 -7.36 -14.63
CA ASN A 55 3.33 -6.88 -15.91
C ASN A 55 4.84 -6.67 -15.90
N GLN A 56 5.47 -6.58 -14.73
CA GLN A 56 6.93 -6.53 -14.61
C GLN A 56 7.59 -7.91 -14.82
N PHE A 57 6.82 -8.98 -15.08
CA PHE A 57 7.29 -10.36 -15.25
C PHE A 57 8.10 -10.91 -14.06
N ARG A 58 7.90 -10.33 -12.88
CA ARG A 58 8.52 -10.77 -11.63
C ARG A 58 7.61 -11.76 -10.90
N ARG A 59 8.19 -12.85 -10.41
CA ARG A 59 7.48 -13.87 -9.60
C ARG A 59 7.39 -13.48 -8.12
N GLU A 60 8.35 -12.67 -7.68
CA GLU A 60 8.51 -12.24 -6.29
C GLU A 60 8.55 -10.71 -6.24
N VAL A 61 7.83 -10.14 -5.29
CA VAL A 61 7.80 -8.72 -4.99
C VAL A 61 8.08 -8.52 -3.51
N SER A 62 8.82 -7.48 -3.14
CA SER A 62 9.01 -7.16 -1.73
C SER A 62 7.74 -6.54 -1.12
N SER A 63 7.50 -6.76 0.17
CA SER A 63 6.43 -6.06 0.88
C SER A 63 6.61 -4.55 0.89
N ASP A 64 7.85 -4.09 0.79
CA ASP A 64 8.21 -2.67 0.75
C ASP A 64 7.79 -2.04 -0.58
N GLU A 65 8.05 -2.72 -1.70
CA GLU A 65 7.59 -2.28 -3.02
C GLU A 65 6.06 -2.16 -3.09
N ILE A 66 5.32 -3.14 -2.54
CA ILE A 66 3.85 -3.04 -2.43
C ILE A 66 3.45 -1.82 -1.59
N GLY A 67 4.12 -1.61 -0.45
CA GLY A 67 3.84 -0.48 0.44
C GLY A 67 4.05 0.88 -0.23
N GLU A 68 5.15 1.05 -0.99
CA GLU A 68 5.41 2.27 -1.75
C GLU A 68 4.37 2.50 -2.86
N LEU A 69 3.95 1.44 -3.57
CA LEU A 69 2.90 1.54 -4.59
C LEU A 69 1.56 1.95 -3.99
N VAL A 70 1.23 1.42 -2.81
CA VAL A 70 0.05 1.81 -2.04
C VAL A 70 0.15 3.27 -1.62
N LEU A 71 1.27 3.68 -1.03
CA LEU A 71 1.49 5.06 -0.59
C LEU A 71 1.33 6.04 -1.74
N ARG A 72 1.91 5.75 -2.90
CA ARG A 72 1.82 6.58 -4.09
C ARG A 72 0.36 6.80 -4.51
N ARG A 73 -0.42 5.73 -4.66
CA ARG A 73 -1.82 5.80 -5.09
C ARG A 73 -2.75 6.39 -4.02
N LEU A 74 -2.52 6.04 -2.74
CA LEU A 74 -3.37 6.48 -1.63
C LEU A 74 -3.21 7.98 -1.35
N LYS A 75 -2.04 8.56 -1.66
CA LYS A 75 -1.77 10.00 -1.56
C LYS A 75 -2.71 10.83 -2.44
N ASP A 76 -3.01 10.32 -3.64
CA ASP A 76 -3.92 10.96 -4.60
C ASP A 76 -5.40 10.77 -4.19
N ILE A 77 -5.72 9.69 -3.48
CA ILE A 77 -7.07 9.37 -3.01
C ILE A 77 -7.45 10.19 -1.77
N ASP A 78 -6.66 10.11 -0.70
CA ASP A 78 -6.90 10.84 0.55
C ASP A 78 -5.58 10.99 1.35
N LYS A 79 -5.14 12.25 1.51
CA LYS A 79 -3.89 12.59 2.22
C LYS A 79 -3.90 12.13 3.69
N VAL A 80 -5.06 12.06 4.36
CA VAL A 80 -5.16 11.62 5.77
C VAL A 80 -5.02 10.10 5.87
N ALA A 81 -5.65 9.35 4.95
CA ALA A 81 -5.49 7.91 4.84
C ALA A 81 -4.04 7.55 4.49
N TYR A 82 -3.41 8.31 3.59
CA TYR A 82 -1.98 8.20 3.30
C TYR A 82 -1.13 8.29 4.57
N ILE A 83 -1.31 9.34 5.38
CA ILE A 83 -0.55 9.54 6.62
C ILE A 83 -0.73 8.36 7.59
N ARG A 84 -1.97 7.88 7.76
CA ARG A 84 -2.25 6.73 8.64
C ARG A 84 -1.61 5.45 8.15
N PHE A 85 -1.66 5.19 6.86
CA PHE A 85 -1.01 4.02 6.27
C PHE A 85 0.51 4.12 6.39
N ALA A 86 1.08 5.29 6.08
CA ALA A 86 2.51 5.56 6.19
C ALA A 86 3.02 5.36 7.62
N SER A 87 2.24 5.73 8.64
CA SER A 87 2.59 5.55 10.04
C SER A 87 2.83 4.10 10.43
N VAL A 88 2.04 3.16 9.89
CA VAL A 88 2.24 1.73 10.14
C VAL A 88 3.34 1.17 9.25
N TYR A 89 3.37 1.57 7.98
CA TYR A 89 4.30 1.01 7.00
C TYR A 89 5.76 1.40 7.25
N ARG A 90 6.03 2.68 7.55
CA ARG A 90 7.38 3.20 7.81
C ARG A 90 7.82 3.05 9.27
N ASP A 91 6.95 2.49 10.13
CA ASP A 91 7.21 2.33 11.57
C ASP A 91 7.71 3.64 12.20
N PHE A 92 6.93 4.73 12.05
CA PHE A 92 7.31 6.00 12.66
C PHE A 92 7.27 5.85 14.18
N ASN A 93 8.45 5.79 14.77
CA ASN A 93 8.65 5.72 16.22
C ASN A 93 8.77 7.11 16.87
N ASP A 94 8.83 8.18 16.07
CA ASP A 94 8.99 9.56 16.55
C ASP A 94 7.99 10.55 15.89
N ILE A 95 7.65 11.58 16.67
CA ILE A 95 6.70 12.63 16.28
C ILE A 95 7.30 13.55 15.20
N ASP A 96 8.62 13.76 15.22
CA ASP A 96 9.31 14.64 14.29
C ASP A 96 9.22 14.15 12.83
N SER A 97 9.33 12.84 12.61
CA SER A 97 9.13 12.18 11.32
C SER A 97 7.70 12.36 10.81
N PHE A 98 6.73 12.32 11.72
CA PHE A 98 5.33 12.55 11.40
C PHE A 98 5.08 14.00 10.97
N VAL A 99 5.62 14.96 11.72
CA VAL A 99 5.53 16.39 11.39
C VAL A 99 6.17 16.69 10.04
N ARG A 100 7.37 16.12 9.77
CA ARG A 100 8.06 16.29 8.49
C ARG A 100 7.21 15.88 7.30
N ILE A 101 6.56 14.72 7.37
CA ILE A 101 5.71 14.22 6.28
C ILE A 101 4.48 15.11 6.07
N ILE A 102 3.88 15.60 7.15
CA ILE A 102 2.76 16.55 7.04
C ILE A 102 3.21 17.82 6.32
N SER A 103 4.40 18.34 6.65
CA SER A 103 4.96 19.50 5.99
C SER A 103 5.21 19.25 4.50
N GLU A 104 5.86 18.13 4.14
CA GLU A 104 6.08 17.72 2.75
C GLU A 104 4.76 17.65 1.94
N LEU A 105 3.69 17.09 2.53
CA LEU A 105 2.38 16.99 1.88
C LEU A 105 1.64 18.33 1.68
N ASN A 106 2.00 19.34 2.48
CA ASN A 106 1.43 20.69 2.40
C ASN A 106 2.15 21.58 1.38
N GLU A 107 3.43 21.29 1.10
CA GLU A 107 4.26 22.03 0.16
C GLU A 107 4.03 21.63 -1.30
N GLU A 108 3.51 20.43 -1.56
CA GLU A 108 3.12 19.95 -2.90
C GLU A 108 1.80 20.56 -3.42
N LYS A 109 1.65 21.89 -3.33
CA LYS A 109 0.51 22.62 -3.90
C LYS A 109 0.56 22.75 -5.41
#